data_AF-A0A7J6PBU9-F1
#
_entry.id   AF-A0A7J6PBU9-F1
#
_cell.length_a   1.000
_cell.length_b   1.000
_cell.length_c   1.000
_cell.angle_alpha   90.00
_cell.angle_beta   90.00
_cell.angle_gamma   90.00
#
_symmetry.space_group_name_H-M   'P 1'
#
loop_
_entity.id
_entity.type
_entity.pdbx_description
1 polymer ?
#
loop_
_entity_poly.entity_id
_entity_poly.type
_entity_poly.pdbx_seq_one_letter_code
_entity_poly.pdbx_strand_id
1 'polypeptide(L)'
;MVANKISKKSDLHVAIIGDEETVSGFCLAGAGMRDGNGVTNFLVVDAKTRRNDIEDAFKTFVERPDIAIVIINQPIAEKIRHVVRKYTSTGSAIPTVLEIPSKEAPYNPAQDSIMQRVQMFFGKAESVMCGIRTWVCLLSIMTTSPSEESNAASTTPAAPQLNVGSTALKGIFGKKSASKKKFKTTNLNTDRQKAESKKKEEDSKREAAALARRAAQLEQEREEAAARGEIDLDGAEGWYRSMQVFEKKLAEAGLRIREVQNDGNCMFRSFADQLGYDADGPKDYKNARKAAVQYIRRHESVFEPFMEPGVTTAVYSQRMQNDKVWGGNIELQALSQHYRVNVVVLQLSQHAYEASELQMIEMKNFDASAPCVLLSYHDGLHYNSVRLADDKKKMTTNILHVEDIRKLLDAKNSEVQAASQN
;
A
#
# COMPACT_ATOMS: atom_id res chain seq x y z
N MET A 1 -28.11 3.39 -4.18
CA MET A 1 -27.87 2.59 -5.40
C MET A 1 -26.47 2.88 -5.91
N VAL A 2 -25.43 2.20 -5.41
CA VAL A 2 -24.09 2.16 -6.05
C VAL A 2 -23.50 0.78 -5.78
N ALA A 3 -24.14 -0.24 -6.34
CA ALA A 3 -23.58 -1.59 -6.46
C ALA A 3 -23.53 -1.88 -7.95
N ASN A 4 -22.39 -2.36 -8.44
CA ASN A 4 -22.00 -2.61 -9.85
C ASN A 4 -21.16 -1.52 -10.53
N LYS A 5 -19.97 -1.21 -9.99
CA LYS A 5 -18.92 -0.49 -10.72
C LYS A 5 -17.58 -1.24 -10.81
N ILE A 6 -17.57 -2.55 -10.56
CA ILE A 6 -16.34 -3.35 -10.64
C ILE A 6 -16.43 -4.25 -11.88
N SER A 7 -15.74 -3.86 -12.95
CA SER A 7 -15.37 -4.79 -14.03
C SER A 7 -14.47 -5.90 -13.44
N LYS A 8 -14.37 -7.06 -14.10
CA LYS A 8 -13.53 -8.18 -13.65
C LYS A 8 -12.12 -7.67 -13.27
N LYS A 9 -11.57 -8.17 -12.15
CA LYS A 9 -10.29 -7.78 -11.54
C LYS A 9 -9.07 -7.82 -12.49
N SER A 10 -9.22 -8.45 -13.68
CA SER A 10 -8.20 -8.54 -14.73
C SER A 10 -8.07 -7.27 -15.60
N ASP A 11 -9.01 -6.33 -15.55
CA ASP A 11 -9.11 -5.23 -16.52
C ASP A 11 -9.08 -3.84 -15.84
N LEU A 12 -8.41 -3.73 -14.69
CA LEU A 12 -8.26 -2.45 -13.98
C LEU A 12 -6.99 -1.73 -14.45
N HIS A 13 -7.16 -0.48 -14.85
CA HIS A 13 -6.13 0.33 -15.47
C HIS A 13 -5.73 1.53 -14.61
N VAL A 14 -4.53 2.04 -14.86
CA VAL A 14 -4.00 3.28 -14.27
C VAL A 14 -4.19 4.39 -15.28
N ALA A 15 -4.73 5.54 -14.87
CA ALA A 15 -4.81 6.73 -15.70
C ALA A 15 -3.82 7.80 -15.20
N ILE A 16 -3.28 8.61 -16.11
CA ILE A 16 -2.18 9.55 -15.80
C ILE A 16 -2.52 10.95 -16.32
N ILE A 17 -2.42 11.96 -15.48
CA ILE A 17 -2.50 13.37 -15.87
C ILE A 17 -1.19 14.03 -15.47
N GLY A 18 -0.31 14.27 -16.43
CA GLY A 18 1.04 14.67 -16.09
C GLY A 18 1.78 15.48 -17.13
N ASP A 19 2.94 15.99 -16.75
CA ASP A 19 3.90 16.55 -17.71
C ASP A 19 4.39 15.46 -18.69
N GLU A 20 5.02 15.90 -19.79
CA GLU A 20 5.45 15.01 -20.87
C GLU A 20 6.37 13.90 -20.36
N GLU A 21 7.26 14.22 -19.42
CA GLU A 21 8.23 13.27 -18.87
C GLU A 21 7.56 12.22 -17.98
N THR A 22 6.65 12.65 -17.10
CA THR A 22 5.87 11.77 -16.25
C THR A 22 5.04 10.80 -17.10
N VAL A 23 4.27 11.34 -18.05
CA VAL A 23 3.41 10.51 -18.91
C VAL A 23 4.27 9.54 -19.72
N SER A 24 5.37 10.00 -20.30
CA SER A 24 6.28 9.14 -21.07
C SER A 24 6.87 8.01 -20.22
N GLY A 25 7.32 8.30 -19.00
CA GLY A 25 7.87 7.29 -18.08
C GLY A 25 6.86 6.20 -17.74
N PHE A 26 5.63 6.58 -17.40
CA PHE A 26 4.56 5.61 -17.13
C PHE A 26 4.11 4.85 -18.38
N CYS A 27 4.10 5.49 -19.55
CA CYS A 27 3.78 4.82 -20.81
C CYS A 27 4.83 3.75 -21.15
N LEU A 28 6.12 4.04 -20.95
CA LEU A 28 7.21 3.08 -21.15
C LEU A 28 7.14 1.91 -20.16
N ALA A 29 6.64 2.15 -18.94
CA ALA A 29 6.40 1.12 -17.94
C ALA A 29 5.13 0.28 -18.22
N GLY A 30 4.39 0.54 -19.31
CA GLY A 30 3.22 -0.22 -19.71
C GLY A 30 1.89 0.27 -19.12
N ALA A 31 1.86 1.44 -18.47
CA ALA A 31 0.62 2.02 -17.94
C ALA A 31 -0.16 2.85 -18.98
N GLY A 32 0.44 3.16 -20.13
CA GLY A 32 -0.19 3.93 -21.21
C GLY A 32 -0.98 3.03 -22.17
N MET A 33 -2.30 3.01 -22.01
CA MET A 33 -3.18 2.36 -22.97
C MET A 33 -3.73 3.34 -23.98
N ARG A 34 -3.81 2.87 -25.22
CA ARG A 34 -4.51 3.54 -26.31
C ARG A 34 -5.42 2.51 -26.95
N ASP A 35 -6.73 2.75 -26.89
CA ASP A 35 -7.68 1.82 -27.49
C ASP A 35 -7.63 1.90 -29.03
N GLY A 36 -8.33 0.96 -29.71
CA GLY A 36 -8.42 0.94 -31.17
C GLY A 36 -9.11 2.17 -31.78
N ASN A 37 -9.75 3.02 -30.96
CA ASN A 37 -10.40 4.26 -31.36
C ASN A 37 -9.53 5.50 -31.05
N GLY A 38 -8.32 5.31 -30.51
CA GLY A 38 -7.38 6.37 -30.17
C GLY A 38 -7.60 7.02 -28.80
N VAL A 39 -8.54 6.53 -27.99
CA VAL A 39 -8.79 7.01 -26.62
C VAL A 39 -7.67 6.52 -25.72
N THR A 40 -7.03 7.47 -25.03
CA THR A 40 -5.95 7.20 -24.07
C THR A 40 -6.49 7.18 -22.64
N ASN A 41 -5.75 6.53 -21.75
CA ASN A 41 -5.88 6.68 -20.30
C ASN A 41 -4.91 7.73 -19.73
N PHE A 42 -4.34 8.60 -20.57
CA PHE A 42 -3.43 9.64 -20.12
C PHE A 42 -3.68 10.97 -20.81
N LEU A 43 -3.35 12.05 -20.11
CA LEU A 43 -3.30 13.42 -20.60
C LEU A 43 -1.91 14.00 -20.34
N VAL A 44 -1.24 14.41 -21.42
CA VAL A 44 -0.02 15.23 -21.35
C VAL A 44 -0.43 16.68 -21.14
N VAL A 45 0.07 17.30 -20.08
CA VAL A 45 -0.20 18.69 -19.72
C VAL A 45 1.03 19.52 -20.04
N ASP A 46 0.88 20.40 -21.02
CA ASP A 46 1.89 21.37 -21.42
C ASP A 46 1.49 22.80 -21.02
N ALA A 47 2.31 23.79 -21.38
CA ALA A 47 2.04 25.21 -21.14
C ALA A 47 0.80 25.74 -21.90
N LYS A 48 0.32 25.02 -22.92
CA LYS A 48 -0.83 25.42 -23.76
C LYS A 48 -2.14 24.79 -23.29
N THR A 49 -2.05 23.74 -22.49
CA THR A 49 -3.20 22.98 -21.98
C THR A 49 -4.01 23.85 -21.02
N ARG A 50 -5.30 24.03 -21.32
CA ARG A 50 -6.18 24.87 -20.50
C ARG A 50 -6.64 24.10 -19.28
N ARG A 51 -6.95 24.84 -18.20
CA ARG A 51 -7.46 24.25 -16.96
C ARG A 51 -8.71 23.40 -17.18
N ASN A 52 -9.63 23.85 -18.03
CA ASN A 52 -10.86 23.11 -18.33
C ASN A 52 -10.57 21.73 -18.94
N ASP A 53 -9.56 21.64 -19.82
CA ASP A 53 -9.18 20.38 -20.46
C ASP A 53 -8.68 19.36 -19.42
N ILE A 54 -7.96 19.85 -18.39
CA ILE A 54 -7.47 19.03 -17.26
C ILE A 54 -8.66 18.58 -16.40
N GLU A 55 -9.60 19.48 -16.10
CA GLU A 55 -10.80 19.15 -15.31
C GLU A 55 -11.66 18.09 -16.00
N ASP A 56 -11.85 18.22 -17.31
CA ASP A 56 -12.69 17.32 -18.09
C ASP A 56 -12.04 15.94 -18.26
N ALA A 57 -10.72 15.89 -18.46
CA ALA A 57 -9.97 14.64 -18.44
C ALA A 57 -10.06 13.94 -17.07
N PHE A 58 -9.89 14.70 -15.97
CA PHE A 58 -10.01 14.15 -14.62
C PHE A 58 -11.40 13.57 -14.35
N LYS A 59 -12.47 14.30 -14.67
CA LYS A 59 -13.85 13.80 -14.54
C LYS A 59 -14.07 12.54 -15.37
N THR A 60 -13.59 12.52 -16.61
CA THR A 60 -13.70 11.36 -17.50
C THR A 60 -13.01 10.14 -16.91
N PHE A 61 -11.80 10.29 -16.36
CA PHE A 61 -11.06 9.18 -15.76
C PHE A 61 -11.69 8.67 -14.47
N VAL A 62 -12.28 9.56 -13.68
CA VAL A 62 -12.99 9.21 -12.44
C VAL A 62 -14.32 8.49 -12.70
N GLU A 63 -15.02 8.83 -13.78
CA GLU A 63 -16.30 8.21 -14.11
C GLU A 63 -16.15 6.80 -14.70
N ARG A 64 -15.00 6.52 -15.32
CA ARG A 64 -14.65 5.27 -15.97
C ARG A 64 -14.53 4.09 -14.97
N PRO A 65 -15.30 3.00 -15.15
CA PRO A 65 -15.30 1.86 -14.24
C PRO A 65 -14.10 0.92 -14.39
N ASP A 66 -13.31 1.10 -15.45
CA ASP A 66 -12.10 0.33 -15.77
C ASP A 66 -10.81 0.99 -15.24
N ILE A 67 -10.90 2.15 -14.59
CA ILE A 67 -9.75 2.83 -13.98
C ILE A 67 -9.77 2.60 -12.47
N ALA A 68 -8.67 2.08 -11.93
CA ALA A 68 -8.49 1.88 -10.49
C ALA A 68 -7.71 3.01 -9.82
N ILE A 69 -6.76 3.61 -10.54
CA ILE A 69 -5.86 4.63 -10.00
C ILE A 69 -5.77 5.77 -11.02
N VAL A 70 -5.89 7.01 -10.55
CA VAL A 70 -5.58 8.22 -11.33
C VAL A 70 -4.33 8.85 -10.71
N ILE A 71 -3.22 8.82 -11.43
CA ILE A 71 -1.97 9.47 -11.07
C ILE A 71 -1.97 10.88 -11.64
N ILE A 72 -1.68 11.88 -10.82
CA ILE A 72 -1.62 13.28 -11.26
C ILE A 72 -0.40 13.98 -10.66
N ASN A 73 0.34 14.79 -11.43
CA ASN A 73 1.41 15.59 -10.83
C ASN A 73 0.81 16.64 -9.88
N GLN A 74 1.44 16.83 -8.71
CA GLN A 74 0.96 17.75 -7.67
C GLN A 74 0.74 19.20 -8.15
N PRO A 75 1.61 19.82 -8.98
CA PRO A 75 1.36 21.17 -9.52
C PRO A 75 0.13 21.24 -10.43
N ILE A 76 -0.17 20.16 -11.16
CA ILE A 76 -1.33 20.07 -12.03
C ILE A 76 -2.60 19.86 -11.19
N ALA A 77 -2.52 19.01 -10.17
CA ALA A 77 -3.61 18.81 -9.21
C ALA A 77 -3.98 20.14 -8.52
N GLU A 78 -3.01 21.02 -8.24
CA GLU A 78 -3.26 22.33 -7.67
C GLU A 78 -4.09 23.23 -8.61
N LYS A 79 -3.84 23.16 -9.92
CA LYS A 79 -4.66 23.88 -10.91
C LYS A 79 -6.12 23.46 -10.87
N ILE A 80 -6.45 22.22 -10.46
CA ILE A 80 -7.83 21.71 -10.41
C ILE A 80 -8.26 21.30 -9.00
N ARG A 81 -7.63 21.87 -7.95
CA ARG A 81 -7.73 21.42 -6.56
C ARG A 81 -9.17 21.26 -6.06
N HIS A 82 -10.05 22.18 -6.43
CA HIS A 82 -11.47 22.14 -6.12
C HIS A 82 -12.20 20.90 -6.69
N VAL A 83 -11.87 20.43 -7.91
CA VAL A 83 -12.46 19.21 -8.50
C VAL A 83 -11.93 17.97 -7.79
N VAL A 84 -10.62 17.91 -7.57
CA VAL A 84 -9.98 16.80 -6.85
C VAL A 84 -10.59 16.68 -5.45
N ARG A 85 -10.61 17.77 -4.66
CA ARG A 85 -11.23 17.76 -3.33
C ARG A 85 -12.71 17.39 -3.36
N LYS A 86 -13.47 17.88 -4.35
CA LYS A 86 -14.89 17.53 -4.49
C LYS A 86 -15.06 16.03 -4.65
N TYR A 87 -14.34 15.40 -5.57
CA TYR A 87 -14.37 13.95 -5.76
C TYR A 87 -13.88 13.20 -4.51
N THR A 88 -12.75 13.61 -3.98
CA THR A 88 -12.14 13.01 -2.81
C THR A 88 -13.02 13.12 -1.55
N SER A 89 -13.90 14.13 -1.47
CA SER A 89 -14.90 14.31 -0.41
C SER A 89 -16.16 13.45 -0.57
N THR A 90 -16.42 12.87 -1.74
CA THR A 90 -17.57 11.96 -1.93
C THR A 90 -17.33 10.57 -1.35
N GLY A 91 -16.15 10.29 -0.79
CA GLY A 91 -15.80 9.01 -0.19
C GLY A 91 -15.61 7.87 -1.21
N SER A 92 -15.52 8.20 -2.50
CA SER A 92 -15.33 7.19 -3.55
C SER A 92 -13.91 6.65 -3.52
N ALA A 93 -13.76 5.38 -3.13
CA ALA A 93 -12.46 4.72 -3.02
C ALA A 93 -11.86 4.31 -4.39
N ILE A 94 -12.68 4.20 -5.45
CA ILE A 94 -12.23 3.81 -6.79
C ILE A 94 -12.84 4.76 -7.83
N PRO A 95 -12.02 5.36 -8.71
CA PRO A 95 -10.55 5.28 -8.71
C PRO A 95 -9.88 6.07 -7.56
N THR A 96 -8.77 5.54 -7.05
CA THR A 96 -7.89 6.24 -6.08
C THR A 96 -7.09 7.32 -6.79
N VAL A 97 -7.11 8.55 -6.29
CA VAL A 97 -6.31 9.66 -6.84
C VAL A 97 -4.98 9.74 -6.10
N LEU A 98 -3.87 9.56 -6.82
CA LEU A 98 -2.51 9.62 -6.28
C LEU A 98 -1.77 10.83 -6.84
N GLU A 99 -1.29 11.72 -5.97
CA GLU A 99 -0.47 12.86 -6.36
C GLU A 99 1.01 12.49 -6.35
N ILE A 100 1.73 12.79 -7.43
CA ILE A 100 3.17 12.56 -7.55
C ILE A 100 3.93 13.87 -7.78
N PRO A 101 5.21 13.98 -7.38
CA PRO A 101 6.04 15.13 -7.76
C PRO A 101 6.09 15.32 -9.28
N SER A 102 6.38 16.54 -9.73
CA SER A 102 6.92 16.77 -11.07
C SER A 102 8.43 16.92 -11.00
N LYS A 103 9.11 16.92 -12.16
CA LYS A 103 10.56 17.16 -12.23
C LYS A 103 10.96 18.55 -11.73
N GLU A 104 10.07 19.53 -11.87
CA GLU A 104 10.36 20.95 -11.67
C GLU A 104 9.96 21.46 -10.28
N ALA A 105 9.14 20.72 -9.54
CA ALA A 105 8.64 21.11 -8.23
C ALA A 105 8.73 19.95 -7.22
N PRO A 106 9.44 20.14 -6.08
CA PRO A 106 9.55 19.11 -5.05
C PRO A 106 8.17 18.82 -4.43
N TYR A 107 7.93 17.54 -4.14
CA TYR A 107 6.70 17.07 -3.52
C TYR A 107 6.48 17.70 -2.13
N ASN A 108 5.28 18.22 -1.88
CA ASN A 108 4.86 18.76 -0.59
C ASN A 108 3.80 17.86 0.08
N PRO A 109 4.16 17.07 1.11
CA PRO A 109 3.22 16.18 1.80
C PRO A 109 2.07 16.91 2.49
N ALA A 110 2.27 18.18 2.89
CA ALA A 110 1.22 18.95 3.57
C ALA A 110 0.06 19.35 2.65
N GLN A 111 0.21 19.20 1.33
CA GLN A 111 -0.79 19.59 0.34
C GLN A 111 -1.52 18.39 -0.32
N ASP A 112 -1.00 17.18 -0.11
CA ASP A 112 -1.57 15.95 -0.64
C ASP A 112 -2.66 15.41 0.29
N SER A 113 -3.84 15.13 -0.27
CA SER A 113 -5.00 14.65 0.50
C SER A 113 -4.85 13.23 1.09
N ILE A 114 -3.96 12.40 0.53
CA ILE A 114 -3.54 11.11 1.09
C ILE A 114 -2.55 11.36 2.22
N MET A 115 -1.53 12.21 2.02
CA MET A 115 -0.55 12.46 3.09
C MET A 115 -1.13 13.21 4.28
N GLN A 116 -2.07 14.14 4.06
CA GLN A 116 -2.83 14.77 5.15
C GLN A 116 -3.63 13.72 5.94
N ARG A 117 -4.18 12.71 5.26
CA ARG A 117 -4.85 11.57 5.90
C ARG A 117 -3.88 10.65 6.65
N VAL A 118 -2.72 10.37 6.07
CA VAL A 118 -1.64 9.59 6.70
C VAL A 118 -1.11 10.33 7.93
N GLN A 119 -0.93 11.65 7.87
CA GLN A 119 -0.50 12.49 9.00
C GLN A 119 -1.51 12.50 10.14
N MET A 120 -2.83 12.48 9.85
CA MET A 120 -3.85 12.30 10.89
C MET A 120 -3.74 10.97 11.65
N PHE A 121 -3.08 9.95 11.07
CA PHE A 121 -3.01 8.59 11.62
C PHE A 121 -1.63 8.17 12.13
N PHE A 122 -0.55 8.74 11.60
CA PHE A 122 0.82 8.37 11.94
C PHE A 122 1.64 9.51 12.56
N GLY A 123 1.01 10.67 12.83
CA GLY A 123 1.75 11.87 13.24
C GLY A 123 2.76 12.29 12.17
N LYS A 124 3.63 13.26 12.47
CA LYS A 124 4.68 13.69 11.54
C LYS A 124 5.70 12.57 11.35
N ALA A 125 5.51 11.74 10.33
CA ALA A 125 6.48 10.74 9.93
C ALA A 125 7.53 11.38 9.00
N GLU A 126 8.66 11.80 9.57
CA GLU A 126 9.87 12.10 8.77
C GLU A 126 10.52 10.82 8.20
N SER A 127 10.09 9.61 8.59
CA SER A 127 10.75 8.36 8.21
C SER A 127 10.21 7.64 6.95
N VAL A 128 9.10 8.06 6.35
CA VAL A 128 8.61 7.45 5.08
C VAL A 128 9.50 7.82 3.87
N MET A 129 10.42 8.76 4.07
CA MET A 129 11.33 9.28 3.03
C MET A 129 12.49 8.33 2.66
N CYS A 130 12.64 7.18 3.34
CA CYS A 130 13.71 6.22 3.02
C CYS A 130 13.48 5.47 1.69
N GLY A 131 12.21 5.16 1.34
CA GLY A 131 11.91 4.37 0.13
C GLY A 131 11.93 5.14 -1.19
N ILE A 132 11.73 6.47 -1.17
CA ILE A 132 11.62 7.29 -2.38
C ILE A 132 12.99 7.82 -2.84
N ARG A 133 13.97 7.98 -1.92
CA ARG A 133 15.33 8.43 -2.27
C ARG A 133 16.07 7.42 -3.16
N THR A 134 15.76 6.13 -3.04
CA THR A 134 16.38 5.07 -3.88
C THR A 134 15.94 5.16 -5.34
N TRP A 135 14.70 5.60 -5.61
CA TRP A 135 14.17 5.74 -6.96
C TRP A 135 14.70 6.99 -7.69
N VAL A 136 14.90 8.11 -6.98
CA VAL A 136 15.44 9.35 -7.58
C VAL A 136 16.93 9.21 -7.93
N CYS A 137 17.70 8.44 -7.16
CA CYS A 137 19.11 8.16 -7.49
C CYS A 137 19.30 7.30 -8.76
N LEU A 138 18.37 6.38 -9.05
CA LEU A 138 18.43 5.53 -10.25
C LEU A 138 18.18 6.33 -11.54
N LEU A 139 17.42 7.42 -11.48
CA LEU A 139 17.15 8.27 -12.65
C LEU A 139 18.32 9.21 -13.00
N SER A 140 19.16 9.59 -12.03
CA SER A 140 20.33 10.46 -12.26
C SER A 140 21.57 9.73 -12.80
N ILE A 141 21.65 8.41 -12.68
CA ILE A 141 22.82 7.63 -13.14
C ILE A 141 22.76 7.33 -14.66
N MET A 142 21.59 7.49 -15.30
CA MET A 142 21.43 7.15 -16.72
C MET A 142 21.72 8.29 -17.72
N THR A 143 22.16 9.47 -17.29
CA THR A 143 22.33 10.64 -18.19
C THR A 143 23.77 11.13 -18.39
N THR A 144 24.79 10.33 -18.10
CA THR A 144 26.17 10.68 -18.46
C THR A 144 26.72 9.74 -19.54
N SER A 145 26.59 10.17 -20.80
CA SER A 145 27.36 9.63 -21.92
C SER A 145 28.81 10.09 -21.87
N PRO A 146 29.78 9.23 -22.24
CA PRO A 146 30.94 9.66 -23.00
C PRO A 146 30.88 9.11 -24.44
N SER A 147 31.20 10.00 -25.36
CA SER A 147 31.27 9.92 -26.80
C SER A 147 32.53 9.22 -27.35
N GLU A 148 32.36 8.64 -28.55
CA GLU A 148 33.34 8.36 -29.64
C GLU A 148 34.43 7.28 -29.36
N GLU A 149 34.81 6.36 -30.27
CA GLU A 149 35.05 6.45 -31.72
C GLU A 149 34.85 5.11 -32.49
N SER A 150 34.30 5.23 -33.71
CA SER A 150 34.63 4.59 -35.02
C SER A 150 34.78 3.05 -35.20
N ASN A 151 33.97 2.43 -36.08
CA ASN A 151 34.27 2.29 -37.52
C ASN A 151 33.25 1.41 -38.32
N ALA A 152 32.74 2.03 -39.39
CA ALA A 152 32.31 1.56 -40.72
C ALA A 152 31.85 0.10 -41.00
N ALA A 153 30.63 -0.03 -41.58
CA ALA A 153 30.34 -0.45 -42.98
C ALA A 153 28.88 -0.97 -43.13
N SER A 154 27.98 -0.23 -43.79
CA SER A 154 27.45 -0.52 -45.15
C SER A 154 26.77 -1.90 -45.29
N THR A 155 25.44 -2.03 -45.34
CA THR A 155 24.66 -1.96 -46.60
C THR A 155 23.13 -2.08 -46.33
N THR A 156 22.34 -1.24 -47.01
CA THR A 156 20.90 -1.40 -47.33
C THR A 156 20.73 -2.32 -48.56
N PRO A 157 19.52 -2.74 -49.06
CA PRO A 157 18.19 -2.14 -48.84
C PRO A 157 16.94 -3.08 -48.84
N ALA A 158 15.80 -2.41 -48.62
CA ALA A 158 14.50 -2.57 -49.29
C ALA A 158 13.46 -3.62 -48.83
N ALA A 159 12.33 -3.08 -48.38
CA ALA A 159 11.01 -3.69 -48.33
C ALA A 159 10.36 -3.77 -49.73
N PRO A 160 9.25 -4.52 -49.87
CA PRO A 160 8.20 -4.18 -50.82
C PRO A 160 6.85 -3.92 -50.15
N GLN A 161 6.13 -2.98 -50.77
CA GLN A 161 4.81 -2.44 -50.45
C GLN A 161 3.73 -3.05 -51.37
N LEU A 162 2.48 -3.12 -50.85
CA LEU A 162 1.18 -2.91 -51.53
C LEU A 162 0.77 -3.88 -52.67
N ASN A 163 -0.49 -4.16 -53.01
CA ASN A 163 -1.72 -3.37 -52.91
C ASN A 163 -2.98 -4.23 -53.27
N VAL A 164 -4.17 -3.71 -52.92
CA VAL A 164 -5.57 -3.86 -53.49
C VAL A 164 -6.03 -5.19 -54.16
N GLY A 165 -7.28 -5.65 -54.07
CA GLY A 165 -8.56 -5.08 -53.63
C GLY A 165 -9.74 -5.75 -54.39
N SER A 166 -10.97 -5.54 -53.88
CA SER A 166 -12.25 -5.47 -54.63
C SER A 166 -13.09 -6.73 -54.97
N THR A 167 -14.39 -6.60 -54.62
CA THR A 167 -15.65 -7.06 -55.28
C THR A 167 -15.98 -8.56 -55.37
N ALA A 168 -17.01 -9.09 -54.71
CA ALA A 168 -18.47 -8.89 -54.81
C ALA A 168 -19.20 -9.80 -55.85
N LEU A 169 -20.17 -10.54 -55.31
CA LEU A 169 -21.51 -10.89 -55.84
C LEU A 169 -21.74 -12.09 -56.79
N LYS A 170 -22.80 -12.84 -56.40
CA LYS A 170 -23.77 -13.65 -57.18
C LYS A 170 -23.21 -14.98 -57.73
N GLY A 171 -23.84 -16.15 -57.59
CA GLY A 171 -25.24 -16.51 -57.37
C GLY A 171 -25.65 -17.52 -58.46
N ILE A 172 -26.58 -18.43 -58.11
CA ILE A 172 -27.48 -19.20 -59.01
C ILE A 172 -27.15 -20.71 -59.26
N PHE A 173 -28.00 -21.53 -58.63
CA PHE A 173 -28.70 -22.78 -59.04
C PHE A 173 -28.03 -23.85 -59.92
N GLY A 174 -28.20 -25.12 -59.52
CA GLY A 174 -28.25 -26.23 -60.49
C GLY A 174 -28.09 -27.66 -59.97
N LYS A 175 -29.17 -28.22 -59.41
CA LYS A 175 -29.61 -29.64 -59.35
C LYS A 175 -28.62 -30.81 -59.61
N LYS A 176 -28.59 -31.70 -58.59
CA LYS A 176 -28.66 -33.18 -58.61
C LYS A 176 -27.90 -33.95 -59.71
N SER A 177 -26.95 -34.80 -59.30
CA SER A 177 -27.14 -36.26 -59.26
C SER A 177 -25.88 -36.96 -58.75
N ALA A 178 -26.09 -38.12 -58.12
CA ALA A 178 -25.09 -38.90 -57.43
C ALA A 178 -24.18 -39.67 -58.39
N SER A 179 -22.87 -39.64 -58.14
CA SER A 179 -22.00 -40.75 -58.50
C SER A 179 -20.92 -40.92 -57.43
N LYS A 180 -20.90 -42.12 -56.84
CA LYS A 180 -20.01 -42.56 -55.77
C LYS A 180 -18.55 -42.45 -56.20
N LYS A 181 -17.80 -41.50 -55.63
CA LYS A 181 -16.36 -41.66 -55.39
C LYS A 181 -16.15 -41.94 -53.90
N LYS A 182 -15.53 -43.09 -53.61
CA LYS A 182 -15.03 -43.46 -52.28
C LYS A 182 -14.16 -42.32 -51.75
N PHE A 183 -14.71 -41.51 -50.85
CA PHE A 183 -13.94 -40.60 -50.04
C PHE A 183 -13.52 -41.36 -48.78
N LYS A 184 -12.21 -41.49 -48.58
CA LYS A 184 -11.62 -42.00 -47.35
C LYS A 184 -11.98 -40.99 -46.26
N THR A 185 -13.01 -41.26 -45.47
CA THR A 185 -13.35 -40.45 -44.29
C THR A 185 -12.21 -40.57 -43.29
N THR A 186 -11.30 -39.60 -43.32
CA THR A 186 -10.42 -39.33 -42.19
C THR A 186 -11.29 -38.86 -41.03
N ASN A 187 -11.10 -39.50 -39.88
CA ASN A 187 -11.97 -39.40 -38.73
C ASN A 187 -11.59 -38.12 -37.93
N LEU A 188 -12.08 -36.97 -38.41
CA LEU A 188 -11.77 -35.61 -37.92
C LEU A 188 -12.08 -35.39 -36.42
N ASN A 189 -12.91 -36.25 -35.81
CA ASN A 189 -13.29 -36.14 -34.40
C ASN A 189 -12.18 -36.66 -33.46
N THR A 190 -11.48 -37.71 -33.86
CA THR A 190 -10.36 -38.28 -33.10
C THR A 190 -9.14 -37.36 -33.11
N ASP A 191 -8.86 -36.66 -34.21
CA ASP A 191 -7.72 -35.74 -34.30
C ASP A 191 -7.94 -34.46 -33.48
N ARG A 192 -9.18 -33.97 -33.40
CA ARG A 192 -9.55 -32.79 -32.60
C ARG A 192 -9.49 -33.09 -31.10
N GLN A 193 -10.00 -34.25 -30.66
CA GLN A 193 -9.88 -34.70 -29.28
C GLN A 193 -8.43 -34.96 -28.86
N LYS A 194 -7.60 -35.47 -29.78
CA LYS A 194 -6.17 -35.72 -29.56
C LYS A 194 -5.34 -34.42 -29.57
N ALA A 195 -5.79 -33.38 -30.27
CA ALA A 195 -5.20 -32.05 -30.24
C ALA A 195 -5.57 -31.28 -28.96
N GLU A 196 -6.82 -31.40 -28.50
CA GLU A 196 -7.28 -30.78 -27.24
C GLU A 196 -6.61 -31.42 -26.01
N SER A 197 -6.42 -32.74 -26.00
CA SER A 197 -5.70 -33.42 -24.91
C SER A 197 -4.21 -33.04 -24.87
N LYS A 198 -3.55 -32.95 -26.03
CA LYS A 198 -2.16 -32.47 -26.13
C LYS A 198 -2.01 -31.03 -25.67
N LYS A 199 -2.92 -30.14 -26.06
CA LYS A 199 -2.91 -28.74 -25.63
C LYS A 199 -3.07 -28.60 -24.10
N LYS A 200 -3.97 -29.38 -23.50
CA LYS A 200 -4.19 -29.39 -22.05
C LYS A 200 -2.98 -29.93 -21.28
N GLU A 201 -2.27 -30.90 -21.84
CA GLU A 201 -1.02 -31.43 -21.28
C GLU A 201 0.13 -30.41 -21.39
N GLU A 202 0.23 -29.69 -22.51
CA GLU A 202 1.22 -28.61 -22.69
C GLU A 202 0.94 -27.41 -21.77
N ASP A 203 -0.31 -27.00 -21.59
CA ASP A 203 -0.70 -25.92 -20.70
C ASP A 203 -0.39 -26.27 -19.23
N SER A 204 -0.66 -27.52 -18.81
CA SER A 204 -0.30 -28.01 -17.47
C SER A 204 1.22 -28.05 -17.24
N LYS A 205 2.00 -28.46 -18.24
CA LYS A 205 3.47 -28.42 -18.18
C LYS A 205 4.00 -26.99 -18.10
N ARG A 206 3.38 -26.04 -18.79
CA ARG A 206 3.72 -24.60 -18.71
C ARG A 206 3.40 -24.01 -17.34
N GLU A 207 2.27 -24.35 -16.76
CA GLU A 207 1.88 -23.91 -15.41
C GLU A 207 2.81 -24.48 -14.34
N ALA A 208 3.14 -25.77 -14.41
CA ALA A 208 4.12 -26.40 -13.53
C ALA A 208 5.52 -25.77 -13.66
N ALA A 209 5.95 -25.45 -14.88
CA ALA A 209 7.21 -24.76 -15.12
C ALA A 209 7.20 -23.31 -14.59
N ALA A 210 6.08 -22.59 -14.69
CA ALA A 210 5.94 -21.26 -14.12
C ALA A 210 5.96 -21.29 -12.58
N LEU A 211 5.30 -22.27 -11.98
CA LEU A 211 5.32 -22.48 -10.53
C LEU A 211 6.73 -22.83 -10.03
N ALA A 212 7.45 -23.70 -10.74
CA ALA A 212 8.84 -24.05 -10.41
C ALA A 212 9.79 -22.86 -10.54
N ARG A 213 9.62 -22.01 -11.57
CA ARG A 213 10.38 -20.77 -11.72
C ARG A 213 10.11 -19.78 -10.60
N ARG A 214 8.85 -19.64 -10.19
CA ARG A 214 8.47 -18.78 -9.06
C ARG A 214 9.02 -19.30 -7.74
N ALA A 215 9.00 -20.62 -7.51
CA ALA A 215 9.60 -21.23 -6.34
C ALA A 215 11.13 -21.02 -6.30
N ALA A 216 11.81 -21.15 -7.45
CA ALA A 216 13.25 -20.87 -7.55
C ALA A 216 13.58 -19.39 -7.32
N GLN A 217 12.75 -18.46 -7.81
CA GLN A 217 12.89 -17.03 -7.52
C GLN A 217 12.74 -16.72 -6.04
N LEU A 218 11.73 -17.30 -5.37
CA LEU A 218 11.53 -17.11 -3.93
C LEU A 218 12.68 -17.68 -3.11
N GLU A 219 13.25 -18.82 -3.51
CA GLU A 219 14.42 -19.39 -2.85
C GLU A 219 15.65 -18.51 -3.05
N GLN A 220 15.88 -17.99 -4.25
CA GLN A 220 16.97 -17.05 -4.53
C GLN A 220 16.80 -15.75 -3.73
N GLU A 221 15.59 -15.19 -3.67
CA GLU A 221 15.29 -14.01 -2.85
C GLU A 221 15.55 -14.27 -1.36
N ARG A 222 15.24 -15.47 -0.86
CA ARG A 222 15.51 -15.89 0.52
C ARG A 222 16.99 -16.08 0.81
N GLU A 223 17.76 -16.64 -0.13
CA GLU A 223 19.23 -16.77 -0.03
C GLU A 223 19.90 -15.39 -0.06
N GLU A 224 19.45 -14.48 -0.93
CA GLU A 224 19.93 -13.10 -0.99
C GLU A 224 19.56 -12.32 0.27
N ALA A 225 18.37 -12.53 0.83
CA ALA A 225 17.95 -12.00 2.13
C ALA A 225 18.87 -12.51 3.26
N ALA A 226 19.07 -13.83 3.35
CA ALA A 226 19.96 -14.43 4.33
C ALA A 226 21.41 -13.92 4.20
N ALA A 227 21.91 -13.71 2.98
CA ALA A 227 23.23 -13.14 2.71
C ALA A 227 23.36 -11.66 3.14
N ARG A 228 22.25 -10.90 3.12
CA ARG A 228 22.16 -9.55 3.71
C ARG A 228 22.05 -9.57 5.24
N GLY A 229 22.04 -10.76 5.86
CA GLY A 229 21.78 -10.94 7.28
C GLY A 229 20.30 -10.78 7.64
N GLU A 230 19.39 -10.73 6.66
CA GLU A 230 17.96 -10.79 6.91
C GLU A 230 17.63 -12.23 7.34
N ILE A 231 17.34 -12.40 8.62
CA ILE A 231 16.99 -13.69 9.20
C ILE A 231 15.51 -13.93 8.91
N ASP A 232 15.19 -15.13 8.44
CA ASP A 232 13.83 -15.63 8.26
C ASP A 232 13.04 -15.49 9.58
N LEU A 233 12.03 -14.64 9.58
CA LEU A 233 11.18 -14.32 10.73
C LEU A 233 10.07 -15.38 10.94
N ASP A 234 9.97 -16.36 10.05
CA ASP A 234 8.89 -17.35 10.11
C ASP A 234 9.17 -18.43 11.16
N GLY A 235 8.42 -18.38 12.28
CA GLY A 235 8.35 -19.46 13.27
C GLY A 235 8.56 -19.01 14.72
N ALA A 236 8.34 -19.95 15.66
CA ALA A 236 8.36 -19.67 17.11
C ALA A 236 9.74 -19.21 17.63
N GLU A 237 10.84 -19.62 17.00
CA GLU A 237 12.19 -19.21 17.38
C GLU A 237 12.48 -17.75 17.03
N GLY A 238 11.95 -17.26 15.90
CA GLY A 238 12.10 -15.88 15.48
C GLY A 238 11.40 -14.92 16.44
N TRP A 239 10.16 -15.24 16.80
CA TRP A 239 9.39 -14.50 17.81
C TRP A 239 10.11 -14.38 19.15
N TYR A 240 10.65 -15.48 19.68
CA TYR A 240 11.30 -15.44 20.98
C TYR A 240 12.56 -14.57 20.96
N ARG A 241 13.34 -14.64 19.87
CA ARG A 241 14.53 -13.79 19.70
C ARG A 241 14.17 -12.32 19.51
N SER A 242 13.16 -12.00 18.68
CA SER A 242 12.73 -10.61 18.46
C SER A 242 12.20 -10.00 19.76
N MET A 243 11.42 -10.76 20.52
CA MET A 243 10.92 -10.35 21.83
C MET A 243 12.07 -10.08 22.81
N GLN A 244 13.08 -10.95 22.88
CA GLN A 244 14.25 -10.74 23.73
C GLN A 244 15.02 -9.47 23.38
N VAL A 245 15.25 -9.22 22.09
CA VAL A 245 15.92 -8.00 21.62
C VAL A 245 15.10 -6.76 22.00
N PHE A 246 13.79 -6.81 21.80
CA PHE A 246 12.90 -5.71 22.13
C PHE A 246 12.83 -5.44 23.63
N GLU A 247 12.67 -6.48 24.45
CA GLU A 247 12.66 -6.37 25.92
C GLU A 247 13.97 -5.83 26.47
N LYS A 248 15.11 -6.27 25.91
CA LYS A 248 16.43 -5.74 26.26
C LYS A 248 16.49 -4.23 26.01
N LYS A 249 16.09 -3.77 24.82
CA LYS A 249 16.09 -2.34 24.46
C LYS A 249 15.14 -1.53 25.33
N LEU A 250 13.97 -2.08 25.68
CA LEU A 250 13.08 -1.43 26.64
C LEU A 250 13.70 -1.35 28.04
N ALA A 251 14.30 -2.43 28.53
CA ALA A 251 14.95 -2.45 29.83
C ALA A 251 16.09 -1.43 29.93
N GLU A 252 16.87 -1.27 28.84
CA GLU A 252 17.90 -0.23 28.72
C GLU A 252 17.32 1.18 28.84
N ALA A 253 16.12 1.41 28.32
CA ALA A 253 15.37 2.67 28.44
C ALA A 253 14.59 2.82 29.77
N GLY A 254 14.75 1.89 30.72
CA GLY A 254 13.99 1.89 31.98
C GLY A 254 12.51 1.57 31.81
N LEU A 255 12.16 0.85 30.74
CA LEU A 255 10.81 0.40 30.40
C LEU A 255 10.70 -1.12 30.48
N ARG A 256 9.47 -1.62 30.58
CA ARG A 256 9.17 -3.06 30.54
C ARG A 256 7.82 -3.33 29.88
N ILE A 257 7.70 -4.51 29.28
CA ILE A 257 6.41 -5.01 28.79
C ILE A 257 5.56 -5.44 29.98
N ARG A 258 4.28 -5.11 29.93
CA ARG A 258 3.23 -5.79 30.69
C ARG A 258 2.41 -6.61 29.73
N GLU A 259 2.66 -7.92 29.75
CA GLU A 259 1.99 -8.86 28.88
C GLU A 259 0.48 -8.87 29.11
N VAL A 260 -0.25 -8.95 28.01
CA VAL A 260 -1.71 -9.12 28.01
C VAL A 260 -2.10 -10.40 27.30
N GLN A 261 -3.30 -10.90 27.59
CA GLN A 261 -3.81 -12.09 26.95
C GLN A 261 -3.92 -11.91 25.43
N ASN A 262 -3.40 -12.89 24.67
CA ASN A 262 -3.50 -12.92 23.21
C ASN A 262 -4.82 -13.56 22.76
N ASP A 263 -5.94 -12.85 22.94
CA ASP A 263 -7.31 -13.33 22.66
C ASP A 263 -8.05 -12.44 21.63
N GLY A 264 -7.33 -11.61 20.87
CA GLY A 264 -7.89 -10.62 19.96
C GLY A 264 -8.46 -9.37 20.63
N ASN A 265 -8.45 -9.29 21.96
CA ASN A 265 -8.75 -8.08 22.72
C ASN A 265 -7.48 -7.34 23.18
N CYS A 266 -6.29 -7.82 22.81
CA CYS A 266 -4.99 -7.35 23.29
C CYS A 266 -4.82 -5.83 23.16
N MET A 267 -5.15 -5.23 22.01
CA MET A 267 -5.04 -3.78 21.82
C MET A 267 -5.89 -3.00 22.83
N PHE A 268 -7.19 -3.32 22.95
CA PHE A 268 -8.09 -2.66 23.89
C PHE A 268 -7.70 -2.91 25.35
N ARG A 269 -7.17 -4.10 25.64
CA ARG A 269 -6.71 -4.47 26.99
C ARG A 269 -5.46 -3.69 27.37
N SER A 270 -4.51 -3.56 26.45
CA SER A 270 -3.29 -2.79 26.64
C SER A 270 -3.58 -1.29 26.77
N PHE A 271 -4.50 -0.76 25.97
CA PHE A 271 -4.97 0.62 26.10
C PHE A 271 -5.70 0.85 27.43
N ALA A 272 -6.58 -0.07 27.83
CA ALA A 272 -7.27 0.01 29.10
C ALA A 272 -6.33 -0.17 30.29
N ASP A 273 -5.27 -0.96 30.15
CA ASP A 273 -4.22 -1.03 31.15
C ASP A 273 -3.64 0.36 31.40
N GLN A 274 -3.25 1.06 30.34
CA GLN A 274 -2.59 2.37 30.39
C GLN A 274 -3.43 3.46 31.07
N LEU A 275 -4.75 3.44 30.94
CA LEU A 275 -5.63 4.52 31.46
C LEU A 275 -6.65 4.09 32.51
N GLY A 276 -6.89 2.79 32.69
CA GLY A 276 -8.05 2.26 33.42
C GLY A 276 -8.02 2.41 34.94
N TYR A 277 -7.03 3.13 35.47
CA TYR A 277 -6.90 3.46 36.88
C TYR A 277 -7.44 4.84 37.23
N ASP A 278 -7.62 5.71 36.22
CA ASP A 278 -8.22 7.02 36.40
C ASP A 278 -9.75 6.93 36.35
N ALA A 279 -10.43 7.82 37.08
CA ALA A 279 -11.90 7.85 37.14
C ALA A 279 -12.54 8.03 35.75
N ASP A 280 -11.85 8.74 34.86
CA ASP A 280 -12.28 9.07 33.50
C ASP A 280 -11.77 8.06 32.45
N GLY A 281 -10.96 7.08 32.86
CA GLY A 281 -10.38 6.06 31.98
C GLY A 281 -11.31 4.86 31.71
N PRO A 282 -10.99 4.04 30.69
CA PRO A 282 -11.69 2.78 30.43
C PRO A 282 -11.42 1.76 31.54
N LYS A 283 -12.45 1.35 32.28
CA LYS A 283 -12.32 0.36 33.38
C LYS A 283 -11.82 -1.00 32.91
N ASP A 284 -12.18 -1.41 31.70
CA ASP A 284 -11.77 -2.65 31.08
C ASP A 284 -11.71 -2.53 29.54
N TYR A 285 -11.24 -3.60 28.89
CA TYR A 285 -11.15 -3.67 27.43
C TYR A 285 -12.52 -3.57 26.74
N LYS A 286 -13.61 -3.95 27.41
CA LYS A 286 -14.98 -3.87 26.85
C LYS A 286 -15.44 -2.42 26.81
N ASN A 287 -15.15 -1.64 27.85
CA ASN A 287 -15.41 -0.20 27.89
C ASN A 287 -14.56 0.53 26.86
N ALA A 288 -13.27 0.19 26.72
CA ALA A 288 -12.42 0.73 25.66
C ALA A 288 -13.02 0.43 24.26
N ARG A 289 -13.35 -0.83 23.97
CA ARG A 289 -13.96 -1.22 22.69
C ARG A 289 -15.26 -0.46 22.41
N LYS A 290 -16.14 -0.36 23.41
CA LYS A 290 -17.39 0.38 23.28
C LYS A 290 -17.16 1.86 23.01
N ALA A 291 -16.21 2.48 23.71
CA ALA A 291 -15.84 3.88 23.51
C ALA A 291 -15.30 4.14 22.10
N ALA A 292 -14.39 3.29 21.62
CA ALA A 292 -13.84 3.37 20.26
C ALA A 292 -14.95 3.32 19.21
N VAL A 293 -15.80 2.29 19.26
CA VAL A 293 -16.91 2.11 18.30
C VAL A 293 -17.89 3.28 18.35
N GLN A 294 -18.23 3.77 19.55
CA GLN A 294 -19.13 4.91 19.69
C GLN A 294 -18.51 6.20 19.14
N TYR A 295 -17.22 6.41 19.35
CA TYR A 295 -16.51 7.56 18.81
C TYR A 295 -16.47 7.53 17.28
N ILE A 296 -16.14 6.37 16.69
CA ILE A 296 -16.13 6.14 15.24
C ILE A 296 -17.51 6.43 14.64
N ARG A 297 -18.59 5.88 15.22
CA ARG A 297 -19.97 6.13 14.76
C ARG A 297 -20.37 7.60 14.77
N ARG A 298 -19.92 8.36 15.78
CA ARG A 298 -20.25 9.80 15.90
C ARG A 298 -19.47 10.68 14.92
N HIS A 299 -18.37 10.17 14.37
CA HIS A 299 -17.47 10.90 13.48
C HIS A 299 -17.25 10.14 12.17
N GLU A 300 -18.32 9.56 11.60
CA GLU A 300 -18.29 8.69 10.43
C GLU A 300 -17.48 9.27 9.26
N SER A 301 -17.71 10.53 8.89
CA SER A 301 -17.00 11.17 7.77
C SER A 301 -15.48 11.26 7.97
N VAL A 302 -15.01 11.21 9.21
CA VAL A 302 -13.57 11.22 9.53
C VAL A 302 -12.97 9.83 9.40
N PHE A 303 -13.70 8.79 9.79
CA PHE A 303 -13.16 7.42 9.86
C PHE A 303 -13.45 6.56 8.62
N GLU A 304 -14.59 6.75 7.96
CA GLU A 304 -15.00 5.96 6.79
C GLU A 304 -13.93 5.89 5.68
N PRO A 305 -13.21 6.98 5.34
CA PRO A 305 -12.21 6.91 4.28
C PRO A 305 -11.00 6.01 4.58
N PHE A 306 -10.84 5.54 5.82
CA PHE A 306 -9.76 4.67 6.26
C PHE A 306 -10.19 3.20 6.37
N MET A 307 -11.47 2.92 6.17
CA MET A 307 -12.01 1.57 6.19
C MET A 307 -11.73 0.86 4.86
N GLU A 308 -11.92 -0.47 4.87
CA GLU A 308 -11.84 -1.30 3.67
C GLU A 308 -12.77 -0.74 2.56
N PRO A 309 -12.33 -0.65 1.29
CA PRO A 309 -13.14 -0.14 0.20
C PRO A 309 -14.51 -0.82 0.12
N GLY A 310 -15.58 -0.03 0.14
CA GLY A 310 -16.96 -0.52 0.10
C GLY A 310 -17.54 -0.95 1.47
N VAL A 311 -16.79 -0.82 2.56
CA VAL A 311 -17.28 -1.02 3.92
C VAL A 311 -17.70 0.32 4.50
N THR A 312 -18.99 0.47 4.81
CA THR A 312 -19.51 1.66 5.47
C THR A 312 -19.19 1.66 6.97
N THR A 313 -19.18 2.84 7.59
CA THR A 313 -18.96 2.96 9.04
C THR A 313 -19.95 2.15 9.87
N ALA A 314 -21.21 2.04 9.40
CA ALA A 314 -22.21 1.21 10.06
C ALA A 314 -21.82 -0.28 10.09
N VAL A 315 -21.41 -0.84 8.94
CA VAL A 315 -20.98 -2.25 8.83
C VAL A 315 -19.71 -2.48 9.64
N TYR A 316 -18.72 -1.59 9.50
CA TYR A 316 -17.48 -1.66 10.26
C TYR A 316 -17.73 -1.67 11.77
N SER A 317 -18.55 -0.73 12.25
CA SER A 317 -18.86 -0.60 13.68
C SER A 317 -19.65 -1.79 14.23
N GLN A 318 -20.52 -2.42 13.42
CA GLN A 318 -21.24 -3.63 13.80
C GLN A 318 -20.31 -4.84 13.92
N ARG A 319 -19.24 -4.90 13.12
CA ARG A 319 -18.17 -5.89 13.25
C ARG A 319 -17.30 -5.60 14.48
N MET A 320 -16.79 -4.38 14.61
CA MET A 320 -15.81 -3.98 15.64
C MET A 320 -16.34 -4.06 17.07
N GLN A 321 -17.66 -3.92 17.27
CA GLN A 321 -18.27 -4.09 18.60
C GLN A 321 -18.24 -5.54 19.12
N ASN A 322 -18.02 -6.54 18.24
CA ASN A 322 -18.01 -7.94 18.65
C ASN A 322 -16.72 -8.27 19.42
N ASP A 323 -16.83 -9.15 20.40
CA ASP A 323 -15.69 -9.60 21.21
C ASP A 323 -14.62 -10.25 20.33
N LYS A 324 -13.35 -10.08 20.71
CA LYS A 324 -12.17 -10.66 20.04
C LYS A 324 -11.91 -10.17 18.60
N VAL A 325 -12.71 -9.25 18.05
CA VAL A 325 -12.37 -8.58 16.81
C VAL A 325 -11.16 -7.68 17.05
N TRP A 326 -10.11 -7.87 16.26
CA TRP A 326 -8.86 -7.14 16.42
C TRP A 326 -9.07 -5.67 16.11
N GLY A 327 -8.58 -4.80 16.99
CA GLY A 327 -8.50 -3.37 16.73
C GLY A 327 -7.09 -3.00 16.29
N GLY A 328 -6.97 -1.85 15.64
CA GLY A 328 -5.69 -1.32 15.18
C GLY A 328 -5.67 0.21 15.20
N ASN A 329 -5.07 0.81 14.17
CA ASN A 329 -4.85 2.25 14.11
C ASN A 329 -6.16 3.07 14.14
N ILE A 330 -7.23 2.57 13.49
CA ILE A 330 -8.56 3.23 13.50
C ILE A 330 -9.09 3.35 14.93
N GLU A 331 -9.06 2.26 15.69
CA GLU A 331 -9.52 2.25 17.07
C GLU A 331 -8.60 3.04 17.99
N LEU A 332 -7.27 2.94 17.83
CA LEU A 332 -6.31 3.72 18.61
C LEU A 332 -6.50 5.22 18.40
N GLN A 333 -6.72 5.65 17.16
CA GLN A 333 -7.01 7.05 16.84
C GLN A 333 -8.33 7.49 17.47
N ALA A 334 -9.38 6.66 17.40
CA ALA A 334 -10.66 6.95 18.03
C ALA A 334 -10.55 7.05 19.56
N LEU A 335 -9.80 6.14 20.19
CA LEU A 335 -9.57 6.12 21.64
C LEU A 335 -8.71 7.29 22.10
N SER A 336 -7.67 7.63 21.34
CA SER A 336 -6.82 8.80 21.58
C SER A 336 -7.66 10.07 21.64
N GLN A 337 -8.51 10.28 20.64
CA GLN A 337 -9.41 11.43 20.58
C GLN A 337 -10.47 11.40 21.69
N HIS A 338 -11.02 10.23 22.01
CA HIS A 338 -12.06 10.09 23.03
C HIS A 338 -11.55 10.39 24.44
N TYR A 339 -10.39 9.82 24.82
CA TYR A 339 -9.80 9.98 26.15
C TYR A 339 -8.82 11.16 26.25
N ARG A 340 -8.66 11.92 25.16
CA ARG A 340 -7.77 13.09 25.07
C ARG A 340 -6.32 12.79 25.45
N VAL A 341 -5.81 11.69 24.93
CA VAL A 341 -4.44 11.20 25.17
C VAL A 341 -3.69 11.11 23.86
N ASN A 342 -2.38 11.32 23.87
CA ASN A 342 -1.52 10.90 22.76
C ASN A 342 -1.28 9.38 22.83
N VAL A 343 -0.87 8.77 21.72
CA VAL A 343 -0.53 7.33 21.70
C VAL A 343 0.84 7.17 21.08
N VAL A 344 1.68 6.34 21.71
CA VAL A 344 2.95 5.88 21.16
C VAL A 344 2.91 4.38 21.07
N VAL A 345 3.27 3.85 19.89
CA VAL A 345 3.43 2.42 19.65
C VAL A 345 4.90 2.17 19.34
N LEU A 346 5.54 1.34 20.15
CA LEU A 346 6.91 0.87 19.95
C LEU A 346 6.90 -0.46 19.21
N GLN A 347 7.74 -0.61 18.19
CA GLN A 347 7.94 -1.87 17.46
C GLN A 347 9.41 -1.99 17.04
N LEU A 348 9.89 -3.19 16.68
CA LEU A 348 11.20 -3.33 16.05
C LEU A 348 11.15 -2.95 14.58
N SER A 349 12.19 -2.28 14.08
CA SER A 349 12.41 -2.13 12.64
C SER A 349 12.68 -3.49 11.99
N GLN A 350 12.16 -3.71 10.78
CA GLN A 350 12.39 -4.93 9.98
C GLN A 350 13.80 -4.99 9.35
N HIS A 351 14.85 -4.84 10.16
CA HIS A 351 16.24 -5.05 9.78
C HIS A 351 16.79 -6.29 10.49
N ALA A 352 17.87 -6.90 9.99
CA ALA A 352 18.60 -8.00 10.61
C ALA A 352 18.61 -7.87 12.15
N TYR A 353 18.26 -8.94 12.89
CA TYR A 353 17.88 -8.89 14.32
C TYR A 353 18.82 -8.08 15.22
N GLU A 354 20.12 -8.13 14.94
CA GLU A 354 21.15 -7.41 15.72
C GLU A 354 21.18 -5.91 15.43
N ALA A 355 20.75 -5.51 14.24
CA ALA A 355 20.62 -4.14 13.77
C ALA A 355 19.18 -3.59 13.91
N SER A 356 18.23 -4.36 14.45
CA SER A 356 16.87 -3.88 14.64
C SER A 356 16.83 -2.73 15.67
N GLU A 357 16.23 -1.61 15.30
CA GLU A 357 16.04 -0.45 16.17
C GLU A 357 14.61 -0.39 16.71
N LEU A 358 14.44 0.25 17.87
CA LEU A 358 13.11 0.59 18.37
C LEU A 358 12.54 1.72 17.50
N GLN A 359 11.49 1.40 16.76
CA GLN A 359 10.70 2.39 16.04
C GLN A 359 9.58 2.91 16.92
N MET A 360 9.50 4.23 17.02
CA MET A 360 8.46 4.95 17.73
C MET A 360 7.43 5.49 16.73
N ILE A 361 6.23 4.94 16.73
CA ILE A 361 5.09 5.44 15.95
C ILE A 361 4.24 6.32 16.86
N GLU A 362 4.02 7.58 16.47
CA GLU A 362 3.36 8.58 17.31
C GLU A 362 2.01 9.01 16.73
N MET A 363 0.93 8.83 17.47
CA MET A 363 -0.37 9.48 17.20
C MET A 363 -0.48 10.72 18.10
N LYS A 364 -0.02 11.85 17.57
CA LYS A 364 -0.03 13.15 18.25
C LYS A 364 -1.29 13.94 17.92
N ASN A 365 -2.33 13.71 18.70
CA ASN A 365 -3.60 14.42 18.58
C ASN A 365 -3.68 15.66 19.48
N PHE A 366 -2.84 15.72 20.52
CA PHE A 366 -2.82 16.79 21.52
C PHE A 366 -1.39 17.29 21.75
N ASP A 367 -1.27 18.45 22.38
CA ASP A 367 0.02 19.05 22.70
C ASP A 367 0.86 18.19 23.67
N ALA A 368 2.11 18.62 23.90
CA ALA A 368 3.07 17.87 24.72
C ALA A 368 2.66 17.74 26.21
N SER A 369 1.69 18.52 26.69
CA SER A 369 1.17 18.41 28.06
C SER A 369 0.08 17.35 28.22
N ALA A 370 -0.40 16.78 27.10
CA ALA A 370 -1.40 15.72 27.16
C ALA A 370 -0.75 14.37 27.54
N PRO A 371 -1.44 13.57 28.39
CA PRO A 371 -0.97 12.25 28.77
C PRO A 371 -0.80 11.34 27.55
N CYS A 372 0.12 10.39 27.62
CA CYS A 372 0.42 9.46 26.55
C CYS A 372 0.20 8.00 26.96
N VAL A 373 -0.49 7.26 26.11
CA VAL A 373 -0.59 5.80 26.18
C VAL A 373 0.62 5.21 25.47
N LEU A 374 1.39 4.36 26.14
CA LEU A 374 2.56 3.69 25.56
C LEU A 374 2.30 2.19 25.37
N LEU A 375 2.31 1.76 24.12
CA LEU A 375 2.05 0.38 23.70
C LEU A 375 3.28 -0.19 22.99
N SER A 376 3.38 -1.51 22.95
CA SER A 376 4.31 -2.22 22.08
C SER A 376 3.54 -3.10 21.11
N TYR A 377 3.96 -3.14 19.85
CA TYR A 377 3.35 -3.95 18.80
C TYR A 377 4.34 -4.95 18.23
N HIS A 378 3.88 -6.20 18.08
CA HIS A 378 4.73 -7.35 17.78
C HIS A 378 4.10 -8.25 16.71
N ASP A 379 4.91 -8.68 15.75
CA ASP A 379 4.62 -9.60 14.63
C ASP A 379 3.35 -9.31 13.82
N GLY A 380 2.87 -8.08 13.84
CA GLY A 380 1.66 -7.73 13.10
C GLY A 380 0.35 -8.20 13.76
N LEU A 381 0.39 -8.80 14.96
CA LEU A 381 -0.77 -9.49 15.55
C LEU A 381 -1.03 -9.12 17.02
N HIS A 382 -0.04 -8.60 17.74
CA HIS A 382 -0.15 -8.51 19.20
C HIS A 382 0.28 -7.15 19.77
N TYR A 383 -0.54 -6.63 20.69
CA TYR A 383 -0.27 -5.40 21.43
C TYR A 383 -0.09 -5.72 22.91
N ASN A 384 0.98 -5.19 23.50
CA ASN A 384 1.15 -5.13 24.96
C ASN A 384 1.16 -3.69 25.47
N SER A 385 0.90 -3.54 26.76
CA SER A 385 1.11 -2.28 27.47
C SER A 385 2.59 -2.16 27.84
N VAL A 386 3.18 -0.98 27.73
CA VAL A 386 4.56 -0.73 28.17
C VAL A 386 4.55 0.18 29.40
N ARG A 387 5.33 -0.17 30.41
CA ARG A 387 5.39 0.49 31.72
C ARG A 387 6.81 0.92 32.05
N LEU A 388 6.96 1.85 32.97
CA LEU A 388 8.26 2.07 33.61
C LEU A 388 8.69 0.80 34.37
N ALA A 389 9.99 0.53 34.35
CA ALA A 389 10.56 -0.66 34.98
C ALA A 389 10.32 -0.68 36.49
N ASP A 390 10.36 0.48 37.13
CA ASP A 390 10.18 0.68 38.57
C ASP A 390 8.72 0.87 39.00
N ASP A 391 7.76 0.70 38.08
CA ASP A 391 6.34 0.78 38.38
C ASP A 391 5.94 -0.35 39.36
N LYS A 392 5.93 -0.01 40.65
CA LYS A 392 5.68 -0.91 41.80
C LYS A 392 4.21 -1.04 42.17
N LYS A 393 3.26 -0.36 41.50
CA LYS A 393 1.85 -0.36 41.91
C LYS A 393 0.91 -0.86 40.82
N LYS A 394 -0.05 -1.67 41.25
CA LYS A 394 -1.22 -2.10 40.47
C LYS A 394 -2.21 -0.96 40.13
N MET A 395 -1.97 0.31 40.50
CA MET A 395 -3.04 1.34 40.48
C MET A 395 -2.64 2.81 40.24
N THR A 396 -1.38 3.17 39.99
CA THR A 396 -1.05 4.56 39.62
C THR A 396 -0.05 4.55 38.49
N THR A 397 -0.55 4.77 37.28
CA THR A 397 0.22 5.10 36.10
C THR A 397 1.07 6.34 36.38
N ASN A 398 2.40 6.21 36.33
CA ASN A 398 3.24 7.37 36.06
C ASN A 398 2.81 7.88 34.67
N ILE A 399 2.10 9.00 34.65
CA ILE A 399 1.59 9.59 33.41
C ILE A 399 2.81 10.07 32.62
N LEU A 400 3.14 9.32 31.56
CA LEU A 400 4.17 9.71 30.62
C LEU A 400 3.58 10.66 29.58
N HIS A 401 4.36 11.64 29.17
CA HIS A 401 4.11 12.43 27.98
C HIS A 401 5.01 11.95 26.85
N VAL A 402 4.67 12.33 25.62
CA VAL A 402 5.46 11.89 24.44
C VAL A 402 6.94 12.27 24.56
N GLU A 403 7.22 13.43 25.14
CA GLU A 403 8.60 13.92 25.30
C GLU A 403 9.37 13.17 26.40
N ASP A 404 8.68 12.68 27.43
CA ASP A 404 9.31 11.84 28.46
C ASP A 404 9.76 10.51 27.85
N ILE A 405 8.91 9.93 26.98
CA ILE A 405 9.19 8.68 26.29
C ILE A 405 10.40 8.84 25.37
N ARG A 406 10.48 9.94 24.61
CA ARG A 406 11.66 10.24 23.78
C ARG A 406 12.92 10.35 24.59
N LYS A 407 12.89 11.10 25.69
CA LYS A 407 14.06 11.23 26.59
C LYS A 407 14.52 9.88 27.12
N LEU A 408 13.59 8.99 27.48
CA LEU A 408 13.93 7.64 27.95
C LEU A 408 14.60 6.81 26.85
N LEU A 409 14.14 6.94 25.61
CA LEU A 409 14.74 6.24 24.46
C LEU A 409 16.07 6.87 24.01
N ASP A 410 16.22 8.19 24.12
CA ASP A 410 17.39 8.94 23.64
C ASP A 410 18.55 8.97 24.66
N ALA A 411 18.26 9.02 25.97
CA ALA A 411 19.28 9.22 27.02
C ALA A 411 20.38 8.15 27.04
N LYS A 412 20.14 6.98 26.45
CA LYS A 412 21.12 5.89 26.35
C LYS A 412 21.87 5.83 25.02
N ASN A 413 21.33 6.39 23.93
CA ASN A 413 22.07 6.50 22.67
C ASN A 413 23.34 7.36 22.85
N SER A 414 23.27 8.38 23.73
CA SER A 414 24.42 9.21 24.11
C SER A 414 25.45 8.51 25.00
N GLU A 415 25.04 7.60 25.91
CA GLU A 415 25.98 6.86 26.77
C GLU A 415 26.73 5.76 26.00
N VAL A 416 26.05 5.10 25.06
CA VAL A 416 26.66 4.06 24.21
C VAL A 416 27.67 4.68 23.22
N GLN A 417 27.37 5.86 22.66
CA GLN A 417 28.32 6.60 21.81
C GLN A 417 29.55 7.10 22.59
N ALA A 418 29.38 7.53 23.85
CA ALA A 418 30.51 7.94 24.70
C ALA A 418 31.40 6.75 25.13
N ALA A 419 30.83 5.57 25.30
CA ALA A 419 31.57 4.35 25.65
C ALA A 419 32.32 3.71 24.46
N SER A 420 31.97 4.07 23.22
CA SER A 420 32.60 3.55 22.00
C SER A 420 33.75 4.41 21.48
N GLN A 421 34.01 5.56 22.12
CA GLN A 421 35.06 6.52 21.78
C GLN A 421 36.23 6.53 22.77
N ASN A 422 36.17 5.71 23.83
CA ASN A 422 37.26 5.42 24.77
C ASN A 422 37.68 3.96 24.63
#